data_AF-A0A8B8ARJ0-F1
#
_entry.id   AF-A0A8B8ARJ0-F1
#
_cell.length_a   1.000
_cell.length_b   1.000
_cell.length_c   1.000
_cell.angle_alpha   90.00
_cell.angle_beta   90.00
_cell.angle_gamma   90.00
#
_symmetry.space_group_name_H-M   'P 1'
#
loop_
_entity.id
_entity.type
_entity.pdbx_description
1 polymer ?
#
loop_
_entity_poly.entity_id
_entity_poly.type
_entity_poly.pdbx_seq_one_letter_code
_entity_poly.pdbx_strand_id
1 'polypeptide(L)'
;MVGCKISGECYKCNEGFYGKTCNVTCPSPNCRNGCERNTGNCTGWGCDAGFWGPLCQKTCPKNCGFTFCHQVDGTCQTCKDGYSGKTCSQTCNYEHCSLCQFDVTTCFNCYHGWWGEHCDKKCTDHCSNPYCSQHTGKCGKCNPGFYGPYCEGTCKSVCETCSDNTTCDTCKTGYYGFDCTQRCSNRCESCSRDGKCLNCRAGYFGEGCMCEFSQCDEISKGSCSRCKLEKTWYPYQNGCCPCNDYCNSYNNGPSCNSTGCIEGCKDGYFGEQCVTSCSNNCVSKGNETCDNETGVCLHGCKQGWHLPFCDFNCSLHFPHCKLCKEYTDNKNKPYVVCETCKSGHYKELYSGLCKPCENCDGGFCDGTIGSCNWGCQNGWYAKGKRYLCEYPCPDKCSRNQCERIRGKCKQGCQVGYYGSHCLNTCPANCMNNTCDFASGECLLGCVSGYRGAYCNESCAIWCGVRGCRQDDGNCKDCIYGRYGKGCLENCSSNCVDVACNQTGFCTNGCIAGWTGLFCEVLQKSSLPAKVTTSSFTATIVLGSLLGVAVVLLIILSLTFWRVRRTGSGEFGVEMTRT
;
A
#
# COMPACT_ATOMS: atom_id res chain seq x y z
N MET A 1 47.87 15.67 -5.55
CA MET A 1 47.68 16.37 -6.84
C MET A 1 47.59 15.33 -7.94
N VAL A 2 46.45 15.17 -8.60
CA VAL A 2 46.31 14.21 -9.70
C VAL A 2 45.94 14.98 -10.96
N GLY A 3 46.94 15.22 -11.81
CA GLY A 3 46.84 15.86 -13.13
C GLY A 3 46.51 17.36 -13.08
N CYS A 4 47.49 18.22 -13.32
CA CYS A 4 47.26 19.65 -13.61
C CYS A 4 47.89 20.03 -14.96
N LYS A 5 47.26 20.96 -15.67
CA LYS A 5 47.80 21.57 -16.89
C LYS A 5 48.97 22.49 -16.55
N ILE A 6 49.83 22.75 -17.52
CA ILE A 6 50.96 23.71 -17.41
C ILE A 6 50.45 25.12 -17.06
N SER A 7 49.19 25.46 -17.40
CA SER A 7 48.52 26.71 -17.03
C SER A 7 48.16 26.84 -15.53
N GLY A 8 48.42 25.82 -14.70
CA GLY A 8 48.06 25.80 -13.28
C GLY A 8 46.63 25.32 -13.00
N GLU A 9 45.84 24.99 -14.02
CA GLU A 9 44.50 24.42 -13.84
C GLU A 9 44.56 22.91 -13.58
N CYS A 10 44.03 22.47 -12.45
CA CYS A 10 44.08 21.08 -12.01
C CYS A 10 42.83 20.29 -12.39
N TYR A 11 42.93 19.09 -12.96
CA TYR A 11 41.77 18.28 -13.35
C TYR A 11 40.98 17.74 -12.15
N LYS A 12 41.66 17.45 -11.03
CA LYS A 12 41.06 17.01 -9.76
C LYS A 12 41.82 17.61 -8.58
N CYS A 13 41.10 18.09 -7.57
CA CYS A 13 41.69 18.59 -6.32
C CYS A 13 41.88 17.45 -5.31
N ASN A 14 42.83 17.64 -4.38
CA ASN A 14 42.93 16.78 -3.19
C ASN A 14 41.71 17.01 -2.28
N GLU A 15 41.41 16.03 -1.42
CA GLU A 15 40.31 16.14 -0.45
C GLU A 15 40.45 17.42 0.40
N GLY A 16 39.34 18.14 0.58
CA GLY A 16 39.30 19.39 1.33
C GLY A 16 39.64 20.65 0.53
N PHE A 17 39.91 20.57 -0.78
CA PHE A 17 40.23 21.74 -1.62
C PHE A 17 39.40 21.81 -2.90
N TYR A 18 39.10 23.03 -3.35
CA TYR A 18 38.38 23.34 -4.58
C TYR A 18 38.92 24.61 -5.27
N GLY A 19 38.32 24.96 -6.40
CA GLY A 19 38.74 26.00 -7.32
C GLY A 19 39.54 25.45 -8.50
N LYS A 20 39.63 26.23 -9.59
CA LYS A 20 40.35 25.83 -10.81
C LYS A 20 41.82 25.46 -10.58
N THR A 21 42.42 26.08 -9.57
CA THR A 21 43.82 25.88 -9.12
C THR A 21 43.93 25.05 -7.82
N CYS A 22 42.81 24.60 -7.24
CA CYS A 22 42.78 23.82 -5.99
C CYS A 22 43.42 24.49 -4.76
N ASN A 23 43.42 25.82 -4.69
CA ASN A 23 44.00 26.58 -3.57
C ASN A 23 42.97 27.05 -2.53
N VAL A 24 41.68 26.77 -2.72
CA VAL A 24 40.62 27.19 -1.79
C VAL A 24 40.21 25.99 -0.96
N THR A 25 40.20 26.11 0.37
CA THR A 25 39.69 25.07 1.26
C THR A 25 38.18 24.95 1.15
N CYS A 26 37.65 23.73 1.21
CA CYS A 26 36.21 23.50 1.15
C CYS A 26 35.47 24.32 2.21
N PRO A 27 34.32 24.94 1.87
CA PRO A 27 33.63 25.90 2.77
C PRO A 27 33.08 25.29 4.06
N SER A 28 32.93 23.96 4.12
CA SER A 28 32.47 23.25 5.30
C SER A 28 33.32 22.00 5.53
N PRO A 29 33.77 21.75 6.77
CA PRO A 29 34.45 20.50 7.12
C PRO A 29 33.52 19.29 7.08
N ASN A 30 32.20 19.50 7.03
CA ASN A 30 31.18 18.45 7.08
C ASN A 30 30.77 17.94 5.69
N CYS A 31 31.53 18.27 4.63
CA CYS A 31 31.35 17.65 3.32
C CYS A 31 31.98 16.25 3.34
N ARG A 32 31.20 15.20 3.14
CA ARG A 32 31.72 13.83 3.11
C ARG A 32 32.59 13.64 1.86
N ASN A 33 33.88 13.36 2.05
CA ASN A 33 34.89 13.17 0.99
C ASN A 33 35.11 14.38 0.06
N GLY A 34 35.03 15.60 0.60
CA GLY A 34 35.39 16.84 -0.11
C GLY A 34 34.25 17.49 -0.89
N CYS A 35 34.57 18.57 -1.60
CA CYS A 35 33.60 19.44 -2.26
C CYS A 35 33.87 19.56 -3.78
N GLU A 36 32.85 19.97 -4.54
CA GLU A 36 32.92 20.10 -5.99
C GLU A 36 33.98 21.12 -6.40
N ARG A 37 34.84 20.71 -7.35
CA ARG A 37 35.97 21.50 -7.84
C ARG A 37 35.62 22.95 -8.21
N ASN A 38 34.48 23.23 -8.83
CA ASN A 38 34.19 24.58 -9.34
C ASN A 38 33.32 25.42 -8.39
N THR A 39 32.39 24.80 -7.67
CA THR A 39 31.38 25.51 -6.88
C THR A 39 31.67 25.48 -5.38
N GLY A 40 32.44 24.49 -4.90
CA GLY A 40 32.62 24.25 -3.46
C GLY A 40 31.40 23.57 -2.80
N ASN A 41 30.38 23.18 -3.56
CA ASN A 41 29.22 22.45 -3.04
C ASN A 41 29.60 21.01 -2.70
N CYS A 42 29.01 20.46 -1.63
CA CYS A 42 29.20 19.07 -1.27
C CYS A 42 28.31 18.18 -2.17
N THR A 43 28.71 17.92 -3.41
CA THR A 43 27.93 17.07 -4.34
C THR A 43 28.70 15.81 -4.72
N GLY A 44 28.10 14.64 -4.48
CA GLY A 44 28.67 13.32 -4.77
C GLY A 44 28.44 12.31 -3.63
N TRP A 45 28.82 12.66 -2.40
CA TRP A 45 28.68 11.82 -1.21
C TRP A 45 27.89 12.49 -0.06
N GLY A 46 27.49 13.76 -0.26
CA GLY A 46 26.60 14.49 0.64
C GLY A 46 27.29 15.09 1.86
N CYS A 47 26.47 15.38 2.87
CA CYS A 47 26.91 15.88 4.17
C CYS A 47 27.22 14.74 5.14
N ASP A 48 28.07 15.02 6.13
CA ASP A 48 28.22 14.17 7.31
C ASP A 48 26.90 14.05 8.08
N ALA A 49 26.77 12.95 8.83
CA ALA A 49 25.57 12.66 9.61
C ALA A 49 25.21 13.85 10.52
N GLY A 50 23.95 14.28 10.48
CA GLY A 50 23.47 15.41 11.25
C GLY A 50 23.54 16.77 10.55
N PHE A 51 23.99 16.84 9.28
CA PHE A 51 24.07 18.09 8.52
C PHE A 51 23.36 18.01 7.15
N TRP A 52 22.90 19.16 6.65
CA TRP A 52 22.24 19.30 5.35
C TRP A 52 22.46 20.68 4.71
N GLY A 53 22.03 20.80 3.45
CA GLY A 53 22.17 21.97 2.59
C GLY A 53 23.35 21.84 1.62
N PRO A 54 23.42 22.69 0.58
CA PRO A 54 24.43 22.57 -0.49
C PRO A 54 25.88 22.70 -0.01
N LEU A 55 26.07 23.30 1.17
CA LEU A 55 27.36 23.48 1.84
C LEU A 55 27.45 22.77 3.20
N CYS A 56 26.46 21.92 3.57
CA CYS A 56 26.46 21.18 4.85
C CYS A 56 26.68 22.07 6.09
N GLN A 57 26.02 23.23 6.14
CA GLN A 57 26.12 24.21 7.23
C GLN A 57 24.93 24.15 8.20
N LYS A 58 23.82 23.51 7.80
CA LYS A 58 22.62 23.41 8.63
C LYS A 58 22.60 22.07 9.35
N THR A 59 22.18 22.07 10.61
CA THR A 59 22.00 20.85 11.39
C THR A 59 20.64 20.22 11.13
N CYS A 60 20.58 18.89 11.17
CA CYS A 60 19.34 18.14 11.05
C CYS A 60 18.42 18.42 12.25
N PRO A 61 17.09 18.39 12.04
CA PRO A 61 16.14 18.55 13.14
C PRO A 61 16.35 17.53 14.27
N LYS A 62 16.26 18.00 15.52
CA LYS A 62 16.57 17.21 16.74
C LYS A 62 15.70 15.95 16.89
N ASN A 63 14.50 15.98 16.32
CA ASN A 63 13.49 14.93 16.46
C ASN A 63 13.32 14.08 15.20
N CYS A 64 14.25 14.13 14.24
CA CYS A 64 14.32 13.06 13.24
C CYS A 64 14.58 11.73 13.97
N GLY A 65 13.91 10.65 13.56
CA GLY A 65 14.03 9.32 14.17
C GLY A 65 15.45 8.74 14.08
N PHE A 66 16.23 9.21 13.10
CA PHE A 66 17.66 8.97 12.98
C PHE A 66 18.44 10.28 12.99
N THR A 67 19.76 10.24 13.17
CA THR A 67 20.65 11.41 13.02
C THR A 67 20.81 11.87 11.56
N PHE A 68 20.05 11.31 10.62
CA PHE A 68 20.08 11.64 9.21
C PHE A 68 18.80 12.39 8.80
N CYS A 69 18.98 13.47 8.06
CA CYS A 69 17.91 14.19 7.37
C CYS A 69 18.29 14.33 5.89
N HIS A 70 17.31 14.62 5.04
CA HIS A 70 17.52 14.77 3.61
C HIS A 70 18.54 15.88 3.35
N GLN A 71 19.58 15.54 2.60
CA GLN A 71 20.81 16.33 2.53
C GLN A 71 20.63 17.67 1.80
N VAL A 72 19.54 17.86 1.07
CA VAL A 72 19.27 19.10 0.31
C VAL A 72 18.32 20.04 1.06
N ASP A 73 17.27 19.51 1.68
CA ASP A 73 16.17 20.30 2.25
C ASP A 73 15.92 20.08 3.76
N GLY A 74 16.69 19.19 4.40
CA GLY A 74 16.66 18.98 5.84
C GLY A 74 15.45 18.19 6.34
N THR A 75 14.66 17.62 5.44
CA THR A 75 13.47 16.85 5.80
C THR A 75 13.82 15.52 6.45
N CYS A 76 13.08 15.12 7.48
CA CYS A 76 13.30 13.84 8.16
C CYS A 76 12.55 12.73 7.41
N GLN A 77 13.19 11.57 7.22
CA GLN A 77 12.53 10.38 6.68
C GLN A 77 11.53 9.78 7.66
N THR A 78 11.88 9.79 8.95
CA THR A 78 11.00 9.39 10.05
C THR A 78 11.17 10.38 11.20
N CYS A 79 10.15 10.56 12.03
CA CYS A 79 10.23 11.31 13.26
C CYS A 79 10.44 10.38 14.45
N LYS A 80 11.01 10.90 15.54
CA LYS A 80 10.93 10.26 16.85
C LYS A 80 9.47 10.19 17.28
N ASP A 81 9.15 9.17 18.07
CA ASP A 81 7.80 8.95 18.57
C ASP A 81 7.21 10.21 19.20
N GLY A 82 5.95 10.51 18.86
CA GLY A 82 5.23 11.69 19.32
C GLY A 82 5.53 12.98 18.55
N TYR A 83 6.35 12.93 17.50
CA TYR A 83 6.64 14.08 16.63
C TYR A 83 6.19 13.88 15.18
N SER A 84 5.80 14.97 14.50
CA SER A 84 5.35 14.95 13.11
C SER A 84 5.75 16.19 12.31
N GLY A 85 5.39 16.19 11.02
CA GLY A 85 5.76 17.20 10.04
C GLY A 85 7.11 16.92 9.37
N LYS A 86 7.41 17.63 8.28
CA LYS A 86 8.59 17.38 7.44
C LYS A 86 9.93 17.54 8.18
N THR A 87 9.94 18.29 9.27
CA THR A 87 11.11 18.53 10.13
C THR A 87 10.92 18.01 11.57
N CYS A 88 9.88 17.21 11.84
CA CYS A 88 9.60 16.64 13.16
C CYS A 88 9.51 17.68 14.29
N SER A 89 8.99 18.88 13.98
CA SER A 89 8.90 20.00 14.92
C SER A 89 7.54 20.10 15.62
N GLN A 90 6.55 19.35 15.15
CA GLN A 90 5.21 19.33 15.72
C GLN A 90 5.08 18.14 16.67
N THR A 91 4.36 18.30 17.77
CA THR A 91 4.04 17.22 18.72
C THR A 91 2.64 16.67 18.44
N CYS A 92 2.46 15.36 18.54
CA CYS A 92 1.15 14.75 18.40
C CYS A 92 0.21 15.19 19.54
N ASN A 93 -1.08 15.34 19.23
CA ASN A 93 -2.07 15.84 20.19
C ASN A 93 -2.48 14.79 21.24
N TYR A 94 -2.31 13.50 20.95
CA TYR A 94 -2.75 12.41 21.84
C TYR A 94 -1.56 11.76 22.55
N GLU A 95 -1.71 11.56 23.85
CA GLU A 95 -0.66 11.08 24.76
C GLU A 95 -0.14 9.68 24.41
N HIS A 96 -0.99 8.82 23.83
CA HIS A 96 -0.62 7.45 23.47
C HIS A 96 -0.38 7.21 21.98
N CYS A 97 -0.11 8.30 21.24
CA CYS A 97 0.14 8.26 19.81
C CYS A 97 1.64 8.26 19.52
N SER A 98 2.13 7.20 18.88
CA SER A 98 3.54 7.09 18.46
C SER A 98 3.79 7.82 17.14
N LEU A 99 2.82 7.86 16.23
CA LEU A 99 2.91 8.59 14.96
C LEU A 99 1.57 9.21 14.59
N CYS A 100 1.54 10.53 14.37
CA CYS A 100 0.36 11.25 13.90
C CYS A 100 0.53 11.71 12.44
N GLN A 101 -0.60 11.95 11.77
CA GLN A 101 -0.63 12.48 10.40
C GLN A 101 -0.13 13.94 10.36
N PHE A 102 0.11 14.47 9.16
CA PHE A 102 0.62 15.83 8.94
C PHE A 102 -0.21 16.95 9.58
N ASP A 103 -1.48 16.69 9.92
CA ASP A 103 -2.38 17.64 10.56
C ASP A 103 -2.40 17.55 12.10
N VAL A 104 -1.59 16.67 12.71
CA VAL A 104 -1.52 16.37 14.16
C VAL A 104 -2.83 15.90 14.84
N THR A 105 -3.93 15.80 14.10
CA THR A 105 -5.28 15.51 14.62
C THR A 105 -5.70 14.06 14.49
N THR A 106 -5.05 13.29 13.62
CA THR A 106 -5.27 11.84 13.47
C THR A 106 -4.02 11.07 13.89
N CYS A 107 -4.23 9.99 14.66
CA CYS A 107 -3.15 9.11 15.05
C CYS A 107 -3.05 7.93 14.07
N PHE A 108 -1.86 7.76 13.47
CA PHE A 108 -1.57 6.67 12.55
C PHE A 108 -1.12 5.41 13.29
N ASN A 109 -0.28 5.56 14.33
CA ASN A 109 0.18 4.44 15.16
C ASN A 109 0.03 4.75 16.65
N CYS A 110 -0.47 3.79 17.41
CA CYS A 110 -0.53 3.85 18.88
C CYS A 110 0.74 3.31 19.52
N TYR A 111 1.01 3.71 20.77
CA TYR A 111 1.97 2.98 21.62
C TYR A 111 1.47 1.56 21.91
N HIS A 112 2.41 0.65 22.20
CA HIS A 112 2.09 -0.72 22.56
C HIS A 112 1.12 -0.77 23.74
N GLY A 113 0.08 -1.62 23.63
CA GLY A 113 -0.97 -1.73 24.63
C GLY A 113 -2.14 -0.74 24.44
N TRP A 114 -2.15 0.07 23.37
CA TRP A 114 -3.22 1.02 23.08
C TRP A 114 -3.77 0.87 21.66
N TRP A 115 -5.04 1.19 21.48
CA TRP A 115 -5.75 1.11 20.21
C TRP A 115 -6.91 2.12 20.14
N GLY A 116 -7.47 2.28 18.94
CA GLY A 116 -8.51 3.25 18.62
C GLY A 116 -7.97 4.38 17.75
N GLU A 117 -8.87 5.14 17.11
CA GLU A 117 -8.50 6.27 16.24
C GLU A 117 -7.70 7.37 16.98
N HIS A 118 -7.82 7.42 18.31
CA HIS A 118 -7.13 8.36 19.19
C HIS A 118 -6.24 7.66 20.24
N CYS A 119 -6.01 6.35 20.12
CA CYS A 119 -5.22 5.55 21.06
C CYS A 119 -5.68 5.69 22.53
N ASP A 120 -6.98 5.84 22.73
CA ASP A 120 -7.65 6.08 24.00
C ASP A 120 -8.06 4.79 24.72
N LYS A 121 -8.00 3.65 24.02
CA LYS A 121 -8.42 2.35 24.54
C LYS A 121 -7.21 1.48 24.84
N LYS A 122 -7.16 0.93 26.05
CA LYS A 122 -6.14 -0.04 26.45
C LYS A 122 -6.45 -1.43 25.89
N CYS A 123 -5.45 -2.15 25.41
CA CYS A 123 -5.56 -3.57 25.11
C CYS A 123 -5.90 -4.34 26.40
N THR A 124 -6.63 -5.45 26.27
CA THR A 124 -6.85 -6.35 27.41
C THR A 124 -5.54 -6.97 27.88
N ASP A 125 -5.42 -7.19 29.19
CA ASP A 125 -4.26 -7.86 29.79
C ASP A 125 -4.22 -9.36 29.45
N HIS A 126 -5.27 -9.89 28.81
CA HIS A 126 -5.33 -11.26 28.30
C HIS A 126 -4.66 -11.46 26.93
N CYS A 127 -4.24 -10.40 26.24
CA CYS A 127 -3.39 -10.53 25.05
C CYS A 127 -1.94 -10.88 25.45
N SER A 128 -1.28 -11.70 24.65
CA SER A 128 0.16 -11.98 24.80
C SER A 128 0.97 -10.70 24.57
N ASN A 129 1.79 -10.31 25.55
CA ASN A 129 2.63 -9.11 25.54
C ASN A 129 1.88 -7.81 25.13
N PRO A 130 0.83 -7.44 25.89
CA PRO A 130 -0.36 -6.67 25.47
C PRO A 130 -0.46 -6.24 23.98
N TYR A 131 -0.21 -7.13 23.03
CA TYR A 131 -0.27 -6.80 21.61
C TYR A 131 -1.69 -6.97 21.09
N CYS A 132 -2.34 -5.85 20.81
CA CYS A 132 -3.59 -5.81 20.08
C CYS A 132 -3.51 -4.92 18.84
N SER A 133 -4.35 -5.21 17.85
CA SER A 133 -4.48 -4.44 16.62
C SER A 133 -4.85 -3.00 16.96
N GLN A 134 -4.06 -2.05 16.46
CA GLN A 134 -4.15 -0.64 16.83
C GLN A 134 -5.48 0.02 16.39
N HIS A 135 -6.19 -0.54 15.42
CA HIS A 135 -7.49 0.00 14.97
C HIS A 135 -8.70 -0.76 15.52
N THR A 136 -8.53 -2.05 15.82
CA THR A 136 -9.68 -2.94 16.15
C THR A 136 -9.65 -3.48 17.56
N GLY A 137 -8.52 -3.39 18.27
CA GLY A 137 -8.35 -3.94 19.61
C GLY A 137 -8.21 -5.46 19.66
N LYS A 138 -8.22 -6.15 18.51
CA LYS A 138 -8.11 -7.61 18.43
C LYS A 138 -6.72 -8.09 18.82
N CYS A 139 -6.62 -9.09 19.69
CA CYS A 139 -5.33 -9.65 20.07
C CYS A 139 -4.75 -10.49 18.92
N GLY A 140 -3.44 -10.40 18.69
CA GLY A 140 -2.76 -11.30 17.74
C GLY A 140 -2.61 -12.72 18.29
N LYS A 141 -2.45 -12.84 19.61
CA LYS A 141 -2.37 -14.11 20.34
C LYS A 141 -2.85 -13.89 21.78
N CYS A 142 -3.58 -14.85 22.33
CA CYS A 142 -4.01 -14.84 23.73
C CYS A 142 -2.97 -15.43 24.67
N ASN A 143 -3.00 -14.98 25.91
CA ASN A 143 -2.29 -15.63 27.00
C ASN A 143 -2.85 -17.06 27.21
N PRO A 144 -2.03 -18.01 27.69
CA PRO A 144 -2.50 -19.36 28.01
C PRO A 144 -3.74 -19.34 28.91
N GLY A 145 -4.71 -20.19 28.61
CA GLY A 145 -6.00 -20.23 29.28
C GLY A 145 -7.09 -19.31 28.71
N PHE A 146 -6.78 -18.48 27.69
CA PHE A 146 -7.76 -17.60 27.04
C PHE A 146 -7.86 -17.83 25.53
N TYR A 147 -9.03 -17.58 24.95
CA TYR A 147 -9.30 -17.72 23.52
C TYR A 147 -10.25 -16.64 22.99
N GLY A 148 -10.37 -16.58 21.65
CA GLY A 148 -11.23 -15.63 20.94
C GLY A 148 -10.49 -14.39 20.45
N PRO A 149 -11.14 -13.57 19.60
CA PRO A 149 -10.50 -12.42 18.94
C PRO A 149 -10.05 -11.32 19.92
N TYR A 150 -10.64 -11.29 21.11
CA TYR A 150 -10.34 -10.35 22.20
C TYR A 150 -9.87 -11.06 23.48
N CYS A 151 -9.57 -12.37 23.42
CA CYS A 151 -9.12 -13.17 24.57
C CYS A 151 -10.08 -13.11 25.79
N GLU A 152 -11.38 -13.08 25.51
CA GLU A 152 -12.45 -12.97 26.49
C GLU A 152 -12.97 -14.35 26.96
N GLY A 153 -12.79 -15.37 26.14
CA GLY A 153 -13.16 -16.75 26.48
C GLY A 153 -12.09 -17.43 27.31
N THR A 154 -12.48 -18.34 28.20
CA THR A 154 -11.58 -19.12 29.05
C THR A 154 -11.54 -20.60 28.64
N CYS A 155 -10.35 -21.19 28.64
CA CYS A 155 -10.16 -22.61 28.33
C CYS A 155 -10.64 -23.52 29.46
N LYS A 156 -10.95 -24.78 29.12
CA LYS A 156 -11.13 -25.86 30.12
C LYS A 156 -9.91 -25.97 31.02
N SER A 157 -10.13 -26.29 32.30
CA SER A 157 -9.09 -26.33 33.33
C SER A 157 -7.97 -27.35 33.09
N VAL A 158 -8.19 -28.37 32.25
CA VAL A 158 -7.20 -29.38 31.87
C VAL A 158 -6.32 -28.95 30.67
N CYS A 159 -6.65 -27.82 30.04
CA CYS A 159 -5.99 -27.34 28.84
C CYS A 159 -5.10 -26.14 29.15
N GLU A 160 -3.97 -26.06 28.46
CA GLU A 160 -3.02 -24.97 28.60
C GLU A 160 -3.31 -23.87 27.57
N THR A 161 -3.54 -24.23 26.30
CA THR A 161 -4.08 -23.34 25.26
C THR A 161 -5.25 -23.99 24.54
N CYS A 162 -6.17 -23.17 24.02
CA CYS A 162 -7.37 -23.64 23.34
C CYS A 162 -7.81 -22.70 22.22
N SER A 163 -8.46 -23.27 21.21
CA SER A 163 -9.09 -22.51 20.11
C SER A 163 -10.49 -22.04 20.49
N ASP A 164 -11.20 -22.85 21.30
CA ASP A 164 -12.51 -22.58 21.88
C ASP A 164 -12.69 -23.34 23.21
N ASN A 165 -13.86 -23.22 23.86
CA ASN A 165 -14.12 -23.90 25.14
C ASN A 165 -14.27 -25.44 25.02
N THR A 166 -14.31 -25.99 23.81
CA THR A 166 -14.40 -27.43 23.56
C THR A 166 -13.08 -28.03 23.09
N THR A 167 -12.29 -27.28 22.32
CA THR A 167 -11.12 -27.74 21.57
C THR A 167 -9.83 -27.32 22.26
N CYS A 168 -9.04 -28.29 22.73
CA CYS A 168 -7.76 -28.03 23.38
C CYS A 168 -6.60 -28.18 22.40
N ASP A 169 -5.79 -27.14 22.27
CA ASP A 169 -4.64 -27.13 21.37
C ASP A 169 -3.42 -27.77 22.05
N THR A 170 -3.20 -27.43 23.33
CA THR A 170 -2.18 -28.05 24.19
C THR A 170 -2.75 -28.43 25.55
N CYS A 171 -2.23 -29.52 26.09
CA CYS A 171 -2.63 -30.06 27.40
C CYS A 171 -1.69 -29.58 28.49
N LYS A 172 -2.24 -29.41 29.70
CA LYS A 172 -1.38 -29.21 30.87
C LYS A 172 -0.47 -30.42 31.10
N THR A 173 0.72 -30.18 31.66
CA THR A 173 1.72 -31.20 31.95
C THR A 173 1.12 -32.40 32.67
N GLY A 174 1.41 -33.62 32.18
CA GLY A 174 0.90 -34.86 32.73
C GLY A 174 -0.39 -35.36 32.06
N TYR A 175 -0.98 -34.61 31.14
CA TYR A 175 -2.16 -34.99 30.38
C TYR A 175 -1.90 -35.01 28.87
N TYR A 176 -2.63 -35.86 28.16
CA TYR A 176 -2.56 -35.99 26.69
C TYR A 176 -3.91 -36.37 26.09
N GLY A 177 -3.95 -36.46 24.76
CA GLY A 177 -5.15 -36.73 23.98
C GLY A 177 -5.85 -35.47 23.51
N PHE A 178 -6.85 -35.63 22.63
CA PHE A 178 -7.56 -34.52 21.99
C PHE A 178 -8.24 -33.58 23.01
N ASP A 179 -8.84 -34.16 24.05
CA ASP A 179 -9.51 -33.43 25.14
C ASP A 179 -8.68 -33.35 26.43
N CYS A 180 -7.40 -33.74 26.40
CA CYS A 180 -6.51 -33.73 27.57
C CYS A 180 -7.03 -34.51 28.78
N THR A 181 -7.79 -35.59 28.55
CA THR A 181 -8.39 -36.42 29.61
C THR A 181 -7.51 -37.60 30.01
N GLN A 182 -6.54 -37.98 29.18
CA GLN A 182 -5.65 -39.11 29.43
C GLN A 182 -4.43 -38.65 30.23
N ARG A 183 -3.93 -39.50 31.13
CA ARG A 183 -2.74 -39.19 31.96
C ARG A 183 -1.49 -39.86 31.41
N CYS A 184 -0.38 -39.12 31.38
CA CYS A 184 0.92 -39.67 31.01
C CYS A 184 1.27 -40.89 31.88
N SER A 185 2.05 -41.81 31.30
CA SER A 185 2.62 -42.95 32.04
C SER A 185 3.38 -42.46 33.29
N ASN A 186 3.25 -43.20 34.39
CA ASN A 186 3.93 -42.91 35.65
C ASN A 186 5.45 -43.05 35.59
N ARG A 187 5.98 -43.65 34.51
CA ARG A 187 7.42 -43.75 34.22
C ARG A 187 7.99 -42.49 33.57
N CYS A 188 7.12 -41.55 33.18
CA CYS A 188 7.46 -40.37 32.42
C CYS A 188 7.29 -39.11 33.27
N GLU A 189 8.16 -38.13 33.04
CA GLU A 189 8.04 -36.81 33.68
C GLU A 189 6.99 -35.97 32.96
N SER A 190 7.00 -36.03 31.63
CA SER A 190 5.99 -35.41 30.75
C SER A 190 5.80 -36.24 29.49
N CYS A 191 4.68 -36.03 28.81
CA CYS A 191 4.37 -36.68 27.54
C CYS A 191 3.84 -35.69 26.51
N SER A 192 3.98 -36.04 25.22
CA SER A 192 3.46 -35.29 24.09
C SER A 192 1.93 -35.39 24.03
N ARG A 193 1.31 -34.64 23.12
CA ARG A 193 -0.14 -34.68 22.88
C ARG A 193 -0.66 -36.08 22.52
N ASP A 194 0.17 -36.91 21.90
CA ASP A 194 -0.16 -38.29 21.55
C ASP A 194 0.19 -39.29 22.67
N GLY A 195 0.63 -38.82 23.83
CA GLY A 195 0.97 -39.65 24.99
C GLY A 195 2.38 -40.22 24.98
N LYS A 196 3.22 -39.86 23.99
CA LYS A 196 4.62 -40.30 23.92
C LYS A 196 5.46 -39.59 24.97
N CYS A 197 6.25 -40.33 25.73
CA CYS A 197 7.07 -39.73 26.80
C CYS A 197 8.18 -38.86 26.22
N LEU A 198 8.27 -37.62 26.71
CA LEU A 198 9.30 -36.67 26.30
C LEU A 198 10.57 -36.82 27.15
N ASN A 199 10.38 -37.04 28.46
CA ASN A 199 11.45 -37.28 29.43
C ASN A 199 11.07 -38.44 30.36
N CYS A 200 12.07 -39.24 30.73
CA CYS A 200 11.90 -40.38 31.63
C CYS A 200 12.25 -40.01 33.05
N ARG A 201 11.50 -40.57 34.01
CA ARG A 201 11.86 -40.45 35.42
C ARG A 201 13.12 -41.25 35.71
N ALA A 202 13.86 -40.85 36.74
CA ALA A 202 15.08 -41.52 37.17
C ALA A 202 14.86 -43.04 37.33
N GLY A 203 15.75 -43.83 36.70
CA GLY A 203 15.69 -45.29 36.68
C GLY A 203 15.02 -45.89 35.43
N TYR A 204 14.31 -45.07 34.63
CA TYR A 204 13.73 -45.46 33.35
C TYR A 204 14.45 -44.76 32.19
N PHE A 205 14.58 -45.46 31.06
CA PHE A 205 15.20 -44.92 29.84
C PHE A 205 14.69 -45.66 28.61
N GLY A 206 15.18 -45.29 27.43
CA GLY A 206 14.72 -45.83 26.14
C GLY A 206 13.36 -45.27 25.68
N GLU A 207 12.90 -45.74 24.52
CA GLU A 207 11.66 -45.25 23.92
C GLU A 207 10.45 -45.55 24.83
N GLY A 208 9.60 -44.55 25.07
CA GLY A 208 8.45 -44.68 25.98
C GLY A 208 8.81 -44.87 27.46
N CYS A 209 10.08 -44.75 27.85
CA CYS A 209 10.57 -44.98 29.21
C CYS A 209 10.27 -46.40 29.73
N MET A 210 10.37 -47.39 28.85
CA MET A 210 10.04 -48.78 29.18
C MET A 210 11.23 -49.56 29.74
N CYS A 211 12.47 -49.09 29.54
CA CYS A 211 13.66 -49.82 29.91
C CYS A 211 14.07 -49.55 31.35
N GLU A 212 14.60 -50.57 32.02
CA GLU A 212 14.92 -50.55 33.43
C GLU A 212 16.31 -51.16 33.68
N PHE A 213 17.10 -50.52 34.55
CA PHE A 213 18.39 -51.09 34.99
C PHE A 213 18.19 -52.31 35.90
N SER A 214 17.08 -52.35 36.65
CA SER A 214 16.72 -53.41 37.59
C SER A 214 16.63 -54.81 36.95
N GLN A 215 16.38 -54.86 35.64
CA GLN A 215 16.23 -56.09 34.85
C GLN A 215 17.56 -56.59 34.26
N CYS A 216 18.65 -55.87 34.50
CA CYS A 216 19.99 -56.30 34.14
C CYS A 216 20.47 -57.44 35.06
N ASP A 217 21.05 -58.47 34.44
CA ASP A 217 21.67 -59.61 35.13
C ASP A 217 23.20 -59.48 35.15
N GLU A 218 23.80 -59.10 34.01
CA GLU A 218 25.25 -58.89 33.91
C GLU A 218 25.62 -57.52 33.35
N ILE A 219 26.65 -56.92 33.93
CA ILE A 219 27.19 -55.62 33.53
C ILE A 219 28.60 -55.84 32.97
N SER A 220 28.84 -55.33 31.75
CA SER A 220 30.17 -55.33 31.14
C SER A 220 30.54 -53.93 30.66
N LYS A 221 31.73 -53.44 31.03
CA LYS A 221 32.24 -52.11 30.64
C LYS A 221 31.26 -50.94 30.93
N GLY A 222 30.49 -51.03 32.02
CA GLY A 222 29.55 -49.97 32.44
C GLY A 222 28.19 -49.99 31.73
N SER A 223 27.91 -51.00 30.91
CA SER A 223 26.63 -51.20 30.21
C SER A 223 26.10 -52.62 30.48
N CYS A 224 24.78 -52.78 30.48
CA CYS A 224 24.18 -54.08 30.69
C CYS A 224 24.45 -55.02 29.50
N SER A 225 25.13 -56.15 29.74
CA SER A 225 25.43 -57.15 28.72
C SER A 225 24.35 -58.23 28.61
N ARG A 226 23.62 -58.52 29.69
CA ARG A 226 22.61 -59.59 29.71
C ARG A 226 21.44 -59.27 30.63
N CYS A 227 20.23 -59.60 30.19
CA CYS A 227 18.99 -59.37 30.93
C CYS A 227 18.53 -60.64 31.65
N LYS A 228 17.84 -60.48 32.79
CA LYS A 228 17.38 -61.59 33.63
C LYS A 228 16.44 -62.56 32.92
N LEU A 229 15.63 -62.06 31.98
CA LEU A 229 14.72 -62.85 31.16
C LEU A 229 15.22 -62.85 29.72
N GLU A 230 16.04 -63.85 29.40
CA GLU A 230 16.55 -64.05 28.05
C GLU A 230 15.37 -64.27 27.07
N LYS A 231 15.35 -63.54 25.94
CA LYS A 231 14.35 -63.52 24.84
C LYS A 231 13.17 -62.57 24.96
N THR A 232 12.67 -62.27 26.16
CA THR A 232 11.56 -61.30 26.37
C THR A 232 12.05 -59.92 26.79
N TRP A 233 13.35 -59.80 27.07
CA TRP A 233 14.06 -58.55 27.30
C TRP A 233 15.34 -58.54 26.49
N TYR A 234 15.74 -57.36 26.02
CA TYR A 234 16.97 -57.17 25.28
C TYR A 234 17.84 -56.06 25.92
N PRO A 235 19.17 -56.17 25.84
CA PRO A 235 20.04 -55.11 26.33
C PRO A 235 19.96 -53.88 25.42
N TYR A 236 19.79 -52.70 26.02
CA TYR A 236 19.80 -51.41 25.32
C TYR A 236 20.43 -50.35 26.20
N GLN A 237 21.50 -49.73 25.69
CA GLN A 237 22.31 -48.76 26.43
C GLN A 237 22.73 -49.30 27.81
N ASN A 238 22.25 -48.70 28.89
CA ASN A 238 22.73 -49.01 30.24
C ASN A 238 21.86 -50.03 30.98
N GLY A 239 20.79 -50.56 30.37
CA GLY A 239 20.01 -51.64 31.00
C GLY A 239 19.17 -52.43 30.02
N CYS A 240 18.02 -52.92 30.46
CA CYS A 240 17.23 -53.86 29.69
C CYS A 240 15.87 -53.28 29.32
N CYS A 241 15.46 -53.45 28.07
CA CYS A 241 14.14 -53.09 27.58
C CYS A 241 13.30 -54.36 27.39
N PRO A 242 12.00 -54.33 27.74
CA PRO A 242 11.12 -55.45 27.41
C PRO A 242 10.88 -55.48 25.90
N CYS A 243 10.71 -56.68 25.36
CA CYS A 243 10.16 -56.85 24.03
C CYS A 243 8.74 -56.28 24.00
N ASN A 244 8.40 -55.66 22.88
CA ASN A 244 7.05 -55.17 22.69
C ASN A 244 6.08 -56.36 22.62
N ASP A 245 4.93 -56.23 23.28
CA ASP A 245 3.85 -57.23 23.24
C ASP A 245 3.34 -57.50 21.81
N TYR A 246 3.61 -56.57 20.88
CA TYR A 246 3.28 -56.72 19.46
C TYR A 246 4.36 -57.44 18.64
N CYS A 247 5.48 -57.87 19.22
CA CYS A 247 6.36 -58.86 18.59
C CYS A 247 5.62 -60.21 18.51
N ASN A 248 5.82 -60.95 17.42
CA ASN A 248 5.34 -62.33 17.33
C ASN A 248 6.05 -63.22 18.37
N SER A 249 5.30 -64.18 18.94
CA SER A 249 5.74 -65.00 20.06
C SER A 249 6.10 -66.42 19.63
N TYR A 250 7.12 -67.01 20.27
CA TYR A 250 7.44 -68.44 20.17
C TYR A 250 7.58 -69.03 21.58
N ASN A 251 6.62 -69.86 22.03
CA ASN A 251 6.63 -70.58 23.31
C ASN A 251 7.04 -69.71 24.54
N ASN A 252 6.09 -68.94 25.10
CA ASN A 252 6.16 -68.14 26.34
C ASN A 252 6.51 -66.63 26.24
N GLY A 253 5.99 -65.91 25.24
CA GLY A 253 6.00 -64.43 25.22
C GLY A 253 6.60 -63.81 23.95
N PRO A 254 6.60 -62.46 23.85
CA PRO A 254 7.18 -61.75 22.71
C PRO A 254 8.70 -61.97 22.63
N SER A 255 9.23 -62.22 21.43
CA SER A 255 10.65 -62.49 21.23
C SER A 255 11.35 -61.40 20.42
N CYS A 256 12.41 -60.82 20.99
CA CYS A 256 13.17 -59.74 20.37
C CYS A 256 14.65 -59.76 20.79
N ASN A 257 15.47 -58.99 20.08
CA ASN A 257 16.86 -58.70 20.41
C ASN A 257 17.15 -57.20 20.24
N SER A 258 18.41 -56.79 20.34
CA SER A 258 18.82 -55.38 20.17
C SER A 258 18.60 -54.81 18.76
N THR A 259 18.36 -55.66 17.76
CA THR A 259 18.08 -55.26 16.36
C THR A 259 16.60 -55.27 16.01
N GLY A 260 15.73 -55.90 16.82
CA GLY A 260 14.29 -55.94 16.57
C GLY A 260 13.57 -57.18 17.09
N CYS A 261 12.28 -57.29 16.79
CA CYS A 261 11.48 -58.49 16.99
C CYS A 261 11.95 -59.60 16.03
N ILE A 262 12.21 -60.81 16.55
CA ILE A 262 12.87 -61.88 15.78
C ILE A 262 11.93 -62.50 14.74
N GLU A 263 10.65 -62.68 15.10
CA GLU A 263 9.61 -63.26 14.24
C GLU A 263 8.73 -62.16 13.58
N GLY A 264 9.23 -60.92 13.52
CA GLY A 264 8.50 -59.76 13.05
C GLY A 264 7.32 -59.34 13.95
N CYS A 265 6.44 -58.52 13.39
CA CYS A 265 5.31 -57.92 14.10
C CYS A 265 4.01 -58.70 13.94
N LYS A 266 3.15 -58.62 14.96
CA LYS A 266 1.73 -58.96 14.83
C LYS A 266 1.08 -58.05 13.79
N ASP A 267 0.11 -58.56 13.04
CA ASP A 267 -0.63 -57.75 12.06
C ASP A 267 -1.20 -56.47 12.70
N GLY A 268 -1.16 -55.38 11.96
CA GLY A 268 -1.51 -54.05 12.47
C GLY A 268 -0.37 -53.29 13.14
N TYR A 269 0.85 -53.83 13.21
CA TYR A 269 2.03 -53.17 13.78
C TYR A 269 3.25 -53.33 12.86
N PHE A 270 4.16 -52.35 12.90
CA PHE A 270 5.37 -52.37 12.08
C PHE A 270 6.59 -51.70 12.74
N GLY A 271 7.74 -51.88 12.11
CA GLY A 271 9.04 -51.35 12.51
C GLY A 271 9.84 -52.33 13.36
N GLU A 272 11.10 -52.02 13.63
CA GLU A 272 12.06 -52.95 14.25
C GLU A 272 11.57 -53.55 15.57
N GLN A 273 10.88 -52.79 16.42
CA GLN A 273 10.32 -53.26 17.71
C GLN A 273 8.78 -53.28 17.73
N CYS A 274 8.12 -53.22 16.56
CA CYS A 274 6.65 -53.26 16.43
C CYS A 274 5.90 -52.21 17.28
N VAL A 275 6.52 -51.07 17.54
CA VAL A 275 5.98 -49.99 18.39
C VAL A 275 4.98 -49.11 17.66
N THR A 276 5.01 -49.11 16.33
CA THR A 276 4.13 -48.28 15.50
C THR A 276 2.96 -49.12 15.02
N SER A 277 1.75 -48.62 15.18
CA SER A 277 0.56 -49.24 14.60
C SER A 277 0.41 -48.83 13.14
N CYS A 278 -0.04 -49.75 12.29
CA CYS A 278 -0.53 -49.45 10.96
C CYS A 278 -1.65 -48.42 11.05
N SER A 279 -1.78 -47.56 10.04
CA SER A 279 -2.93 -46.66 9.96
C SER A 279 -4.23 -47.45 9.96
N ASN A 280 -5.19 -47.02 10.78
CA ASN A 280 -6.55 -47.54 10.77
C ASN A 280 -7.27 -47.30 9.43
N ASN A 281 -6.66 -46.54 8.52
CA ASN A 281 -7.18 -46.26 7.19
C ASN A 281 -6.54 -47.10 6.07
N CYS A 282 -5.63 -48.03 6.40
CA CYS A 282 -5.26 -49.09 5.48
C CYS A 282 -6.49 -49.97 5.16
N VAL A 283 -6.59 -50.47 3.93
CA VAL A 283 -7.55 -51.53 3.59
C VAL A 283 -6.99 -52.86 4.08
N SER A 284 -7.62 -53.48 5.06
CA SER A 284 -7.25 -54.83 5.52
C SER A 284 -7.92 -55.91 4.67
N LYS A 285 -7.17 -56.95 4.30
CA LYS A 285 -7.70 -58.14 3.62
C LYS A 285 -7.20 -59.41 4.33
N GLY A 286 -8.07 -60.06 5.09
CA GLY A 286 -7.64 -61.16 5.97
C GLY A 286 -6.84 -60.63 7.16
N ASN A 287 -5.67 -61.21 7.43
CA ASN A 287 -4.72 -60.80 8.49
C ASN A 287 -3.55 -59.96 7.92
N GLU A 288 -3.77 -59.26 6.80
CA GLU A 288 -2.77 -58.41 6.16
C GLU A 288 -3.30 -56.98 6.09
N THR A 289 -2.63 -56.07 6.81
CA THR A 289 -3.02 -54.66 6.89
C THR A 289 -1.96 -53.73 6.33
N CYS A 290 -0.74 -53.78 6.86
CA CYS A 290 0.41 -53.03 6.37
C CYS A 290 1.69 -53.86 6.46
N ASP A 291 2.69 -53.46 5.69
CA ASP A 291 4.02 -54.09 5.69
C ASP A 291 4.66 -53.98 7.08
N ASN A 292 5.19 -55.09 7.60
CA ASN A 292 5.66 -55.22 8.97
C ASN A 292 6.98 -54.49 9.26
N GLU A 293 7.74 -54.13 8.24
CA GLU A 293 9.00 -53.37 8.39
C GLU A 293 8.78 -51.89 8.10
N THR A 294 8.11 -51.58 6.99
CA THR A 294 7.99 -50.22 6.46
C THR A 294 6.71 -49.50 6.88
N GLY A 295 5.65 -50.23 7.21
CA GLY A 295 4.34 -49.69 7.58
C GLY A 295 3.43 -49.33 6.39
N VAL A 296 3.88 -49.53 5.15
CA VAL A 296 3.12 -49.22 3.93
C VAL A 296 1.88 -50.11 3.85
N CYS A 297 0.71 -49.52 3.58
CA CYS A 297 -0.54 -50.28 3.49
C CYS A 297 -0.53 -51.23 2.27
N LEU A 298 -0.65 -52.53 2.50
CA LEU A 298 -0.46 -53.56 1.47
C LEU A 298 -1.56 -53.58 0.40
N HIS A 299 -2.76 -53.11 0.73
CA HIS A 299 -3.90 -53.07 -0.18
C HIS A 299 -4.43 -51.66 -0.43
N GLY A 300 -3.59 -50.65 -0.21
CA GLY A 300 -3.93 -49.25 -0.38
C GLY A 300 -4.84 -48.70 0.72
N CYS A 301 -5.43 -47.53 0.44
CA CYS A 301 -6.13 -46.71 1.41
C CYS A 301 -7.66 -46.82 1.31
N LYS A 302 -8.33 -46.70 2.46
CA LYS A 302 -9.77 -46.45 2.53
C LYS A 302 -10.10 -45.15 1.79
N GLN A 303 -11.33 -45.07 1.28
CA GLN A 303 -11.80 -43.93 0.49
C GLN A 303 -11.55 -42.57 1.20
N GLY A 304 -10.91 -41.63 0.49
CA GLY A 304 -10.60 -40.28 1.00
C GLY A 304 -9.27 -40.16 1.76
N TRP A 305 -8.59 -41.28 2.01
CA TRP A 305 -7.24 -41.33 2.56
C TRP A 305 -6.21 -41.64 1.49
N HIS A 306 -5.01 -41.11 1.65
CA HIS A 306 -3.97 -41.06 0.63
C HIS A 306 -2.59 -41.35 1.20
N LEU A 307 -1.74 -41.91 0.34
CA LEU A 307 -0.27 -42.06 0.42
C LEU A 307 0.36 -42.68 1.66
N PRO A 308 1.51 -43.35 1.44
CA PRO A 308 1.56 -44.81 1.38
C PRO A 308 1.14 -45.50 2.69
N PHE A 309 1.02 -44.73 3.77
CA PHE A 309 0.57 -45.10 5.11
C PHE A 309 -0.91 -44.76 5.35
N CYS A 310 -1.61 -44.13 4.42
CA CYS A 310 -3.01 -43.70 4.55
C CYS A 310 -3.24 -42.79 5.76
N ASP A 311 -2.33 -41.85 5.97
CA ASP A 311 -2.36 -40.85 7.03
C ASP A 311 -2.79 -39.45 6.51
N PHE A 312 -2.88 -39.28 5.19
CA PHE A 312 -3.32 -38.04 4.57
C PHE A 312 -4.79 -38.10 4.17
N ASN A 313 -5.65 -37.30 4.82
CA ASN A 313 -7.04 -37.12 4.40
C ASN A 313 -7.24 -35.77 3.70
N CYS A 314 -7.73 -35.82 2.46
CA CYS A 314 -7.97 -34.63 1.63
C CYS A 314 -8.95 -33.63 2.27
N SER A 315 -10.00 -34.10 2.94
CA SER A 315 -11.01 -33.22 3.53
C SER A 315 -10.53 -32.50 4.79
N LEU A 316 -9.55 -33.10 5.51
CA LEU A 316 -8.93 -32.49 6.69
C LEU A 316 -7.82 -31.50 6.31
N HIS A 317 -6.99 -31.85 5.33
CA HIS A 317 -5.85 -31.04 4.92
C HIS A 317 -6.22 -29.96 3.90
N PHE A 318 -7.24 -30.18 3.07
CA PHE A 318 -7.78 -29.22 2.12
C PHE A 318 -9.30 -29.05 2.32
N PRO A 319 -9.73 -28.31 3.36
CA PRO A 319 -11.12 -27.96 3.54
C PRO A 319 -11.69 -27.35 2.25
N HIS A 320 -12.92 -27.72 1.88
CA HIS A 320 -13.57 -27.27 0.64
C HIS A 320 -12.90 -27.72 -0.67
N CYS A 321 -11.96 -28.66 -0.66
CA CYS A 321 -11.46 -29.26 -1.89
C CYS A 321 -12.55 -30.09 -2.59
N LYS A 322 -12.68 -29.94 -3.91
CA LYS A 322 -13.60 -30.72 -4.75
C LYS A 322 -12.90 -31.93 -5.38
N LEU A 323 -11.66 -31.75 -5.82
CA LEU A 323 -10.86 -32.81 -6.45
C LEU A 323 -9.45 -32.81 -5.87
N CYS A 324 -9.09 -33.88 -5.17
CA CYS A 324 -7.71 -34.15 -4.77
C CYS A 324 -7.09 -35.16 -5.73
N LYS A 325 -5.81 -34.94 -6.06
CA LYS A 325 -5.00 -35.88 -6.85
C LYS A 325 -3.65 -36.09 -6.22
N GLU A 326 -3.14 -37.31 -6.38
CA GLU A 326 -1.78 -37.68 -6.02
C GLU A 326 -0.84 -37.42 -7.19
N TYR A 327 0.33 -36.91 -6.87
CA TYR A 327 1.42 -36.62 -7.79
C TYR A 327 2.71 -37.20 -7.21
N THR A 328 3.71 -37.41 -8.06
CA THR A 328 5.06 -37.77 -7.66
C THR A 328 6.01 -36.65 -8.03
N ASP A 329 6.90 -36.29 -7.11
CA ASP A 329 7.92 -35.29 -7.40
C ASP A 329 9.06 -35.90 -8.23
N ASN A 330 10.03 -35.07 -8.64
CA ASN A 330 11.18 -35.51 -9.43
C ASN A 330 12.12 -36.49 -8.68
N LYS A 331 11.88 -36.71 -7.38
CA LYS A 331 12.61 -37.66 -6.52
C LYS A 331 11.75 -38.91 -6.21
N ASN A 332 10.66 -39.10 -6.94
CA ASN A 332 9.71 -40.21 -6.77
C ASN A 332 9.01 -40.22 -5.40
N LYS A 333 8.94 -39.08 -4.71
CA LYS A 333 8.19 -38.92 -3.46
C LYS A 333 6.75 -38.52 -3.79
N PRO A 334 5.75 -39.27 -3.33
CA PRO A 334 4.37 -38.93 -3.63
C PRO A 334 3.86 -37.78 -2.73
N TYR A 335 2.97 -36.95 -3.26
CA TYR A 335 2.31 -35.85 -2.56
C TYR A 335 0.88 -35.65 -3.09
N VAL A 336 -0.02 -35.09 -2.26
CA VAL A 336 -1.42 -34.85 -2.63
C VAL A 336 -1.66 -33.36 -2.82
N VAL A 337 -2.37 -33.00 -3.89
CA VAL A 337 -2.74 -31.61 -4.20
C VAL A 337 -4.24 -31.51 -4.43
N CYS A 338 -4.85 -30.45 -3.90
CA CYS A 338 -6.17 -30.04 -4.33
C CYS A 338 -6.11 -29.40 -5.73
N GLU A 339 -6.73 -30.01 -6.72
CA GLU A 339 -6.77 -29.50 -8.10
C GLU A 339 -7.79 -28.38 -8.28
N THR A 340 -8.95 -28.53 -7.64
CA THR A 340 -10.03 -27.54 -7.73
C THR A 340 -10.88 -27.55 -6.47
N CYS A 341 -11.42 -26.38 -6.15
CA CYS A 341 -12.22 -26.17 -4.96
C CYS A 341 -13.71 -26.31 -5.23
N LYS A 342 -14.49 -26.52 -4.16
CA LYS A 342 -15.95 -26.49 -4.18
C LYS A 342 -16.44 -25.08 -4.50
N SER A 343 -17.71 -24.98 -4.89
CA SER A 343 -18.34 -23.69 -5.23
C SER A 343 -18.18 -22.68 -4.08
N GLY A 344 -17.95 -21.41 -4.43
CA GLY A 344 -17.67 -20.35 -3.48
C GLY A 344 -16.24 -20.34 -2.92
N HIS A 345 -15.36 -21.22 -3.41
CA HIS A 345 -13.94 -21.24 -3.04
C HIS A 345 -13.05 -21.40 -4.27
N TYR A 346 -11.79 -20.94 -4.16
CA TYR A 346 -10.76 -21.09 -5.18
C TYR A 346 -9.42 -21.54 -4.59
N LYS A 347 -8.61 -22.21 -5.41
CA LYS A 347 -7.29 -22.69 -5.02
C LYS A 347 -6.29 -21.54 -4.90
N GLU A 348 -5.72 -21.34 -3.72
CA GLU A 348 -4.61 -20.41 -3.52
C GLU A 348 -3.30 -21.02 -4.05
N LEU A 349 -2.56 -20.24 -4.83
CA LEU A 349 -1.37 -20.70 -5.55
C LEU A 349 -0.20 -21.11 -4.64
N TYR A 350 -0.03 -20.45 -3.50
CA TYR A 350 1.11 -20.67 -2.61
C TYR A 350 0.86 -21.78 -1.60
N SER A 351 -0.34 -21.82 -1.02
CA SER A 351 -0.70 -22.80 0.02
C SER A 351 -1.34 -24.06 -0.56
N GLY A 352 -1.93 -23.99 -1.77
CA GLY A 352 -2.76 -25.05 -2.33
C GLY A 352 -4.12 -25.22 -1.63
N LEU A 353 -4.44 -24.38 -0.65
CA LEU A 353 -5.69 -24.40 0.11
C LEU A 353 -6.83 -23.72 -0.65
N CYS A 354 -8.06 -24.10 -0.34
CA CYS A 354 -9.26 -23.46 -0.89
C CYS A 354 -9.65 -22.24 -0.07
N LYS A 355 -9.51 -21.05 -0.64
CA LYS A 355 -9.94 -19.77 -0.06
C LYS A 355 -11.34 -19.37 -0.53
N PRO A 356 -12.14 -18.70 0.32
CA PRO A 356 -13.46 -18.23 -0.08
C PRO A 356 -13.35 -17.15 -1.17
N CYS A 357 -14.36 -17.09 -2.05
CA CYS A 357 -14.48 -16.08 -3.10
C CYS A 357 -14.92 -14.72 -2.51
N GLU A 358 -13.96 -13.91 -2.05
CA GLU A 358 -14.27 -12.59 -1.48
C GLU A 358 -14.67 -11.57 -2.55
N ASN A 359 -15.62 -10.70 -2.21
CA ASN A 359 -16.09 -9.58 -3.03
C ASN A 359 -16.58 -9.97 -4.45
N CYS A 360 -16.85 -11.25 -4.71
CA CYS A 360 -17.54 -11.69 -5.91
C CYS A 360 -19.03 -11.42 -5.78
N ASP A 361 -19.65 -10.97 -6.86
CA ASP A 361 -21.10 -10.86 -6.91
C ASP A 361 -21.74 -12.25 -6.78
N GLY A 362 -22.63 -12.40 -5.81
CA GLY A 362 -23.17 -13.71 -5.39
C GLY A 362 -22.17 -14.63 -4.68
N GLY A 363 -20.91 -14.25 -4.49
CA GLY A 363 -19.90 -15.08 -3.80
C GLY A 363 -19.39 -16.27 -4.62
N PHE A 364 -19.55 -16.26 -5.94
CA PHE A 364 -19.13 -17.35 -6.83
C PHE A 364 -17.94 -16.97 -7.70
N CYS A 365 -16.94 -17.85 -7.73
CA CYS A 365 -15.75 -17.72 -8.56
C CYS A 365 -15.27 -19.07 -9.11
N ASP A 366 -14.37 -19.01 -10.09
CA ASP A 366 -13.69 -20.18 -10.63
C ASP A 366 -12.85 -20.87 -9.56
N GLY A 367 -13.05 -22.18 -9.39
CA GLY A 367 -12.41 -22.98 -8.34
C GLY A 367 -10.90 -23.20 -8.48
N THR A 368 -10.30 -22.81 -9.61
CA THR A 368 -8.86 -22.96 -9.90
C THR A 368 -8.11 -21.64 -9.86
N ILE A 369 -8.68 -20.57 -10.43
CA ILE A 369 -8.02 -19.27 -10.56
C ILE A 369 -8.63 -18.17 -9.68
N GLY A 370 -9.86 -18.35 -9.19
CA GLY A 370 -10.57 -17.40 -8.32
C GLY A 370 -11.26 -16.24 -9.04
N SER A 371 -11.31 -16.24 -10.36
CA SER A 371 -12.02 -15.22 -11.14
C SER A 371 -13.53 -15.27 -10.86
N CYS A 372 -14.14 -14.15 -10.47
CA CYS A 372 -15.57 -14.11 -10.17
C CYS A 372 -16.42 -14.30 -11.43
N ASN A 373 -17.44 -15.16 -11.34
CA ASN A 373 -18.27 -15.54 -12.50
C ASN A 373 -19.16 -14.38 -12.99
N TRP A 374 -19.59 -13.49 -12.08
CA TRP A 374 -20.44 -12.33 -12.36
C TRP A 374 -19.74 -10.99 -12.05
N GLY A 375 -18.40 -11.02 -11.99
CA GLY A 375 -17.58 -9.87 -11.62
C GLY A 375 -17.69 -9.48 -10.14
N CYS A 376 -17.11 -8.32 -9.80
CA CYS A 376 -16.98 -7.86 -8.42
C CYS A 376 -18.21 -7.15 -7.88
N GLN A 377 -18.46 -7.29 -6.58
CA GLN A 377 -19.46 -6.49 -5.86
C GLN A 377 -19.23 -4.98 -6.05
N ASN A 378 -20.27 -4.19 -5.87
CA ASN A 378 -20.16 -2.74 -5.95
C ASN A 378 -19.14 -2.22 -4.94
N GLY A 379 -18.29 -1.29 -5.36
CA GLY A 379 -17.18 -0.80 -4.55
C GLY A 379 -15.90 -1.63 -4.67
N TRP A 380 -15.88 -2.68 -5.51
CA TRP A 380 -14.69 -3.49 -5.77
C TRP A 380 -14.45 -3.68 -7.26
N TYR A 381 -13.19 -3.86 -7.63
CA TYR A 381 -12.80 -4.21 -8.98
C TYR A 381 -11.66 -5.22 -9.01
N ALA A 382 -11.60 -5.97 -10.11
CA ALA A 382 -10.57 -6.97 -10.33
C ALA A 382 -9.30 -6.34 -10.93
N LYS A 383 -8.11 -6.80 -10.53
CA LYS A 383 -6.85 -6.40 -11.19
C LYS A 383 -5.87 -7.57 -11.22
N GLY A 384 -5.03 -7.62 -12.25
CA GLY A 384 -4.01 -8.65 -12.43
C GLY A 384 -4.50 -9.87 -13.22
N LYS A 385 -3.63 -10.87 -13.39
CA LYS A 385 -3.84 -12.01 -14.30
C LYS A 385 -4.95 -12.97 -13.85
N ARG A 386 -5.33 -12.94 -12.58
CA ARG A 386 -6.33 -13.84 -11.97
C ARG A 386 -7.71 -13.22 -11.79
N TYR A 387 -7.88 -11.93 -12.09
CA TYR A 387 -9.15 -11.20 -11.98
C TYR A 387 -9.86 -11.35 -10.61
N LEU A 388 -9.09 -11.30 -9.52
CA LEU A 388 -9.58 -11.34 -8.14
C LEU A 388 -10.08 -9.95 -7.71
N CYS A 389 -11.22 -9.89 -7.01
CA CYS A 389 -11.89 -8.66 -6.56
C CYS A 389 -11.30 -8.10 -5.27
N GLU A 390 -9.99 -7.87 -5.26
CA GLU A 390 -9.23 -7.45 -4.07
C GLU A 390 -9.03 -5.93 -3.98
N TYR A 391 -9.43 -5.17 -5.01
CA TYR A 391 -9.17 -3.74 -5.07
C TYR A 391 -10.44 -2.93 -4.84
N PRO A 392 -10.49 -2.08 -3.80
CA PRO A 392 -11.63 -1.20 -3.61
C PRO A 392 -11.69 -0.14 -4.71
N CYS A 393 -12.90 0.25 -5.12
CA CYS A 393 -13.10 1.37 -6.03
C CYS A 393 -12.45 2.63 -5.44
N PRO A 394 -11.85 3.50 -6.27
CA PRO A 394 -11.31 4.77 -5.77
C PRO A 394 -12.35 5.60 -5.02
N ASP A 395 -12.02 6.06 -3.81
CA ASP A 395 -12.93 6.79 -2.90
C ASP A 395 -13.46 8.10 -3.48
N LYS A 396 -12.79 8.63 -4.51
CA LYS A 396 -13.13 9.87 -5.20
C LYS A 396 -13.99 9.65 -6.45
N CYS A 397 -14.38 8.41 -6.74
CA CYS A 397 -15.41 8.17 -7.76
C CYS A 397 -16.75 8.75 -7.32
N SER A 398 -17.48 9.34 -8.26
CA SER A 398 -18.87 9.75 -8.04
C SER A 398 -19.73 8.56 -7.61
N ARG A 399 -20.44 8.70 -6.49
CA ARG A 399 -21.30 7.66 -5.88
C ARG A 399 -20.57 6.33 -5.59
N ASN A 400 -19.24 6.33 -5.44
CA ASN A 400 -18.40 5.13 -5.24
C ASN A 400 -18.59 4.05 -6.33
N GLN A 401 -18.90 4.47 -7.57
CA GLN A 401 -19.13 3.54 -8.67
C GLN A 401 -17.94 3.48 -9.64
N CYS A 402 -17.32 2.30 -9.74
CA CYS A 402 -16.27 2.03 -10.72
C CYS A 402 -16.58 0.82 -11.62
N GLU A 403 -15.86 0.71 -12.73
CA GLU A 403 -15.87 -0.44 -13.62
C GLU A 403 -15.35 -1.68 -12.87
N ARG A 404 -16.12 -2.77 -12.88
CA ARG A 404 -15.87 -3.99 -12.09
C ARG A 404 -14.58 -4.75 -12.48
N ILE A 405 -13.97 -4.43 -13.63
CA ILE A 405 -12.76 -5.09 -14.14
C ILE A 405 -11.54 -4.15 -14.21
N ARG A 406 -11.76 -2.85 -14.41
CA ARG A 406 -10.66 -1.89 -14.62
C ARG A 406 -10.56 -0.85 -13.52
N GLY A 407 -11.56 -0.74 -12.64
CA GLY A 407 -11.56 0.22 -11.53
C GLY A 407 -11.74 1.68 -11.94
N LYS A 408 -12.12 1.95 -13.21
CA LYS A 408 -12.36 3.31 -13.71
C LYS A 408 -13.69 3.85 -13.21
N CYS A 409 -13.75 5.11 -12.81
CA CYS A 409 -14.98 5.70 -12.30
C CYS A 409 -16.02 5.86 -13.43
N LYS A 410 -17.22 5.30 -13.27
CA LYS A 410 -18.25 5.28 -14.33
C LYS A 410 -18.95 6.62 -14.53
N GLN A 411 -19.17 7.35 -13.44
CA GLN A 411 -19.95 8.60 -13.41
C GLN A 411 -19.06 9.83 -13.17
N GLY A 412 -17.78 9.72 -13.50
CA GLY A 412 -16.78 10.75 -13.24
C GLY A 412 -16.35 10.81 -11.76
N CYS A 413 -15.78 11.95 -11.39
CA CYS A 413 -15.14 12.19 -10.11
C CYS A 413 -15.97 13.12 -9.21
N GLN A 414 -15.75 13.00 -7.90
CA GLN A 414 -16.17 14.03 -6.95
C GLN A 414 -15.53 15.38 -7.33
N VAL A 415 -16.23 16.49 -7.03
CA VAL A 415 -15.74 17.85 -7.31
C VAL A 415 -14.35 18.04 -6.72
N GLY A 416 -13.44 18.65 -7.50
CA GLY A 416 -12.05 18.83 -7.11
C GLY A 416 -11.12 17.69 -7.52
N TYR A 417 -11.60 16.66 -8.21
CA TYR A 417 -10.77 15.53 -8.67
C TYR A 417 -10.99 15.21 -10.16
N TYR A 418 -9.96 14.66 -10.79
CA TYR A 418 -9.98 14.22 -12.18
C TYR A 418 -9.08 13.00 -12.46
N GLY A 419 -9.16 12.49 -13.67
CA GLY A 419 -8.51 11.29 -14.16
C GLY A 419 -9.45 10.07 -14.12
N SER A 420 -9.08 9.01 -14.84
CA SER A 420 -9.90 7.79 -14.97
C SER A 420 -10.19 7.07 -13.64
N HIS A 421 -9.37 7.33 -12.61
CA HIS A 421 -9.51 6.81 -11.25
C HIS A 421 -9.68 7.92 -10.19
N CYS A 422 -9.87 9.18 -10.60
CA CYS A 422 -10.05 10.33 -9.70
C CYS A 422 -8.94 10.52 -8.66
N LEU A 423 -7.70 10.17 -9.01
CA LEU A 423 -6.54 10.28 -8.13
C LEU A 423 -5.88 11.66 -8.18
N ASN A 424 -6.18 12.46 -9.20
CA ASN A 424 -5.57 13.77 -9.38
C ASN A 424 -6.52 14.84 -8.84
N THR A 425 -5.98 15.86 -8.17
CA THR A 425 -6.73 17.04 -7.71
C THR A 425 -6.80 18.09 -8.81
N CYS A 426 -7.96 18.72 -8.99
CA CYS A 426 -8.09 19.87 -9.89
C CYS A 426 -7.05 20.95 -9.56
N PRO A 427 -6.58 21.72 -10.57
CA PRO A 427 -5.71 22.86 -10.32
C PRO A 427 -6.31 23.84 -9.30
N ALA A 428 -5.48 24.35 -8.39
CA ALA A 428 -5.93 25.12 -7.22
C ALA A 428 -6.68 26.41 -7.57
N ASN A 429 -6.39 26.99 -8.75
CA ASN A 429 -6.98 28.26 -9.18
C ASN A 429 -8.15 28.09 -10.15
N CYS A 430 -8.67 26.86 -10.34
CA CYS A 430 -9.94 26.68 -11.02
C CYS A 430 -11.07 27.29 -10.18
N MET A 431 -12.01 28.00 -10.81
CA MET A 431 -13.20 28.48 -10.11
C MET A 431 -13.97 27.32 -9.47
N ASN A 432 -14.32 27.46 -8.19
CA ASN A 432 -15.00 26.45 -7.37
C ASN A 432 -14.34 25.05 -7.39
N ASN A 433 -13.01 24.97 -7.63
CA ASN A 433 -12.30 23.70 -7.80
C ASN A 433 -12.94 22.79 -8.87
N THR A 434 -13.61 23.37 -9.87
CA THR A 434 -14.34 22.62 -10.90
C THR A 434 -13.47 22.48 -12.14
N CYS A 435 -13.08 21.24 -12.44
CA CYS A 435 -12.34 20.89 -13.63
C CYS A 435 -12.99 19.70 -14.36
N ASP A 436 -12.64 19.52 -15.64
CA ASP A 436 -13.06 18.36 -16.42
C ASP A 436 -12.51 17.09 -15.77
N PHE A 437 -13.39 16.11 -15.59
CA PHE A 437 -13.03 14.89 -14.85
C PHE A 437 -12.05 13.99 -15.62
N ALA A 438 -11.84 14.18 -16.93
CA ALA A 438 -10.92 13.39 -17.73
C ALA A 438 -9.59 14.12 -17.95
N SER A 439 -9.62 15.40 -18.37
CA SER A 439 -8.43 16.19 -18.71
C SER A 439 -7.87 17.00 -17.54
N GLY A 440 -8.71 17.41 -16.59
CA GLY A 440 -8.33 18.31 -15.49
C GLY A 440 -8.36 19.80 -15.86
N GLU A 441 -8.89 20.16 -17.03
CA GLU A 441 -9.03 21.56 -17.48
C GLU A 441 -10.14 22.28 -16.70
N CYS A 442 -9.91 23.54 -16.32
CA CYS A 442 -10.88 24.30 -15.53
C CYS A 442 -12.12 24.68 -16.38
N LEU A 443 -13.29 24.12 -16.07
CA LEU A 443 -14.52 24.31 -16.84
C LEU A 443 -15.18 25.68 -16.60
N LEU A 444 -15.02 26.23 -15.41
CA LEU A 444 -15.62 27.51 -15.00
C LEU A 444 -14.63 28.69 -15.08
N GLY A 445 -13.48 28.47 -15.73
CA GLY A 445 -12.40 29.46 -15.80
C GLY A 445 -11.60 29.59 -14.51
N CYS A 446 -10.77 30.63 -14.45
CA CYS A 446 -9.80 30.85 -13.38
C CYS A 446 -10.26 31.87 -12.35
N VAL A 447 -9.81 31.70 -11.10
CA VAL A 447 -9.87 32.76 -10.08
C VAL A 447 -9.15 34.01 -10.61
N SER A 448 -9.66 35.21 -10.27
CA SER A 448 -9.09 36.49 -10.74
C SER A 448 -7.59 36.57 -10.46
N GLY A 449 -6.80 36.93 -11.47
CA GLY A 449 -5.34 36.95 -11.37
C GLY A 449 -4.64 35.72 -11.96
N TYR A 450 -5.38 34.69 -12.40
CA TYR A 450 -4.84 33.51 -13.06
C TYR A 450 -5.45 33.29 -14.45
N ARG A 451 -4.73 32.55 -15.31
CA ARG A 451 -5.14 32.26 -16.71
C ARG A 451 -4.63 30.90 -17.21
N GLY A 452 -5.02 30.57 -18.44
CA GLY A 452 -4.71 29.29 -19.10
C GLY A 452 -5.75 28.21 -18.82
N ALA A 453 -5.65 27.08 -19.53
CA ALA A 453 -6.61 25.97 -19.42
C ALA A 453 -6.63 25.32 -18.02
N TYR A 454 -5.50 25.40 -17.29
CA TYR A 454 -5.32 24.84 -15.95
C TYR A 454 -5.14 25.91 -14.87
N CYS A 455 -5.26 27.20 -15.19
CA CYS A 455 -5.11 28.30 -14.22
C CYS A 455 -3.78 28.33 -13.45
N ASN A 456 -2.71 27.81 -14.06
CA ASN A 456 -1.37 27.79 -13.47
C ASN A 456 -0.53 29.02 -13.82
N GLU A 457 -0.99 29.83 -14.78
CA GLU A 457 -0.31 31.07 -15.16
C GLU A 457 -0.92 32.26 -14.42
N SER A 458 -0.08 33.17 -13.92
CA SER A 458 -0.53 34.44 -13.36
C SER A 458 -0.74 35.49 -14.45
N CYS A 459 -1.76 36.33 -14.27
CA CYS A 459 -1.91 37.57 -15.03
C CYS A 459 -0.72 38.51 -14.79
N ALA A 460 -0.50 39.45 -15.71
CA ALA A 460 0.51 40.50 -15.50
C ALA A 460 0.20 41.27 -14.20
N ILE A 461 1.25 41.60 -13.43
CA ILE A 461 1.12 42.25 -12.11
C ILE A 461 0.42 43.62 -12.16
N TRP A 462 0.35 44.21 -13.35
CA TRP A 462 -0.25 45.52 -13.60
C TRP A 462 -1.71 45.46 -14.05
N CYS A 463 -2.29 44.26 -14.18
CA CYS A 463 -3.74 44.13 -14.35
C CYS A 463 -4.44 44.57 -13.06
N GLY A 464 -5.58 45.24 -13.20
CA GLY A 464 -6.43 45.61 -12.07
C GLY A 464 -7.19 44.41 -11.48
N VAL A 465 -8.11 44.69 -10.55
CA VAL A 465 -8.77 43.67 -9.72
C VAL A 465 -9.61 42.65 -10.49
N ARG A 466 -10.07 43.00 -11.71
CA ARG A 466 -10.81 42.06 -12.56
C ARG A 466 -9.90 41.11 -13.35
N GLY A 467 -8.58 41.26 -13.19
CA GLY A 467 -7.57 40.36 -13.73
C GLY A 467 -7.44 40.43 -15.25
N CYS A 468 -7.09 39.30 -15.85
CA CYS A 468 -6.91 39.16 -17.29
C CYS A 468 -7.91 38.15 -17.89
N ARG A 469 -8.00 38.13 -19.22
CA ARG A 469 -8.75 37.11 -19.96
C ARG A 469 -7.99 35.78 -19.96
N GLN A 470 -8.74 34.68 -19.94
CA GLN A 470 -8.17 33.33 -19.84
C GLN A 470 -7.47 32.87 -21.12
N ASP A 471 -7.95 33.32 -22.28
CA ASP A 471 -7.54 32.87 -23.61
C ASP A 471 -6.27 33.57 -24.13
N ASP A 472 -6.20 34.89 -24.01
CA ASP A 472 -5.09 35.69 -24.55
C ASP A 472 -4.25 36.39 -23.46
N GLY A 473 -4.66 36.33 -22.19
CA GLY A 473 -3.96 36.95 -21.08
C GLY A 473 -4.03 38.48 -21.03
N ASN A 474 -4.88 39.12 -21.86
CA ASN A 474 -5.04 40.57 -21.87
C ASN A 474 -5.76 41.04 -20.59
N CYS A 475 -5.24 42.10 -19.97
CA CYS A 475 -5.84 42.68 -18.77
C CYS A 475 -7.22 43.26 -19.11
N LYS A 476 -8.23 42.97 -18.26
CA LYS A 476 -9.58 43.55 -18.39
C LYS A 476 -9.62 45.02 -17.95
N ASP A 477 -8.66 45.42 -17.13
CA ASP A 477 -8.37 46.78 -16.68
C ASP A 477 -6.93 46.85 -16.17
N CYS A 478 -6.38 48.06 -16.13
CA CYS A 478 -5.04 48.33 -15.64
C CYS A 478 -5.09 48.99 -14.26
N ILE A 479 -4.07 48.73 -13.46
CA ILE A 479 -3.79 49.54 -12.26
C ILE A 479 -3.58 51.00 -12.69
N TYR A 480 -3.93 51.92 -11.80
CA TYR A 480 -3.82 53.36 -12.02
C TYR A 480 -2.45 53.77 -12.59
N GLY A 481 -2.47 54.63 -13.61
CA GLY A 481 -1.25 55.14 -14.25
C GLY A 481 -0.63 54.19 -15.29
N ARG A 482 -1.32 53.13 -15.71
CA ARG A 482 -0.84 52.17 -16.72
C ARG A 482 -1.84 51.89 -17.83
N TYR A 483 -1.34 51.49 -19.00
CA TYR A 483 -2.17 51.16 -20.17
C TYR A 483 -1.54 50.08 -21.07
N GLY A 484 -2.29 49.68 -22.10
CA GLY A 484 -1.91 48.63 -23.04
C GLY A 484 -2.48 47.26 -22.67
N LYS A 485 -2.40 46.31 -23.60
CA LYS A 485 -3.02 44.96 -23.47
C LYS A 485 -2.58 44.18 -22.22
N GLY A 486 -1.34 44.37 -21.78
CA GLY A 486 -0.79 43.79 -20.53
C GLY A 486 -0.49 44.82 -19.43
N CYS A 487 -0.94 46.07 -19.60
CA CYS A 487 -0.68 47.18 -18.66
C CYS A 487 0.81 47.43 -18.37
N LEU A 488 1.69 47.12 -19.32
CA LEU A 488 3.15 47.30 -19.16
C LEU A 488 3.56 48.76 -19.33
N GLU A 489 2.78 49.53 -20.10
CA GLU A 489 3.09 50.92 -20.43
C GLU A 489 2.60 51.86 -19.33
N ASN A 490 3.38 52.90 -19.03
CA ASN A 490 3.01 53.93 -18.07
C ASN A 490 2.27 55.07 -18.78
N CYS A 491 1.21 55.58 -18.17
CA CYS A 491 0.59 56.84 -18.60
C CYS A 491 1.63 57.96 -18.60
N SER A 492 1.44 58.94 -19.50
CA SER A 492 2.26 60.15 -19.51
C SER A 492 2.18 60.85 -18.15
N SER A 493 3.34 61.26 -17.61
CA SER A 493 3.41 62.06 -16.37
C SER A 493 2.74 63.43 -16.51
N ASN A 494 2.43 63.84 -17.74
CA ASN A 494 1.77 65.09 -18.06
C ASN A 494 0.25 64.96 -18.21
N CYS A 495 -0.32 63.74 -18.08
CA CYS A 495 -1.75 63.59 -17.89
C CYS A 495 -2.16 64.19 -16.54
N VAL A 496 -3.31 64.85 -16.46
CA VAL A 496 -3.88 65.26 -15.17
C VAL A 496 -4.07 64.02 -14.28
N ASP A 497 -3.58 64.12 -13.05
CA ASP A 497 -3.48 63.05 -12.05
C ASP A 497 -2.70 61.80 -12.49
N VAL A 498 -2.02 61.81 -13.64
CA VAL A 498 -1.41 60.60 -14.25
C VAL A 498 -2.47 59.55 -14.64
N ALA A 499 -3.71 60.00 -14.92
CA ALA A 499 -4.82 59.12 -15.33
C ALA A 499 -4.91 59.00 -16.87
N CYS A 500 -4.89 57.76 -17.38
CA CYS A 500 -5.15 57.47 -18.78
C CYS A 500 -6.01 56.21 -18.96
N ASN A 501 -6.67 56.09 -20.12
CA ASN A 501 -7.48 54.91 -20.46
C ASN A 501 -6.59 53.73 -20.93
N GLN A 502 -7.18 52.58 -21.27
CA GLN A 502 -6.43 51.39 -21.70
C GLN A 502 -5.61 51.57 -22.99
N THR A 503 -5.90 52.59 -23.80
CA THR A 503 -5.12 52.92 -25.01
C THR A 503 -4.04 53.98 -24.75
N GLY A 504 -3.95 54.51 -23.52
CA GLY A 504 -2.97 55.52 -23.12
C GLY A 504 -3.46 56.96 -23.19
N PHE A 505 -4.72 57.20 -23.59
CA PHE A 505 -5.25 58.55 -23.70
C PHE A 505 -5.56 59.16 -22.33
N CYS A 506 -5.07 60.37 -22.09
CA CYS A 506 -5.30 61.10 -20.84
C CYS A 506 -6.79 61.49 -20.75
N THR A 507 -7.54 60.88 -19.83
CA THR A 507 -9.00 61.06 -19.75
C THR A 507 -9.40 62.41 -19.15
N ASN A 508 -8.52 63.00 -18.34
CA ASN A 508 -8.74 64.26 -17.63
C ASN A 508 -8.00 65.44 -18.29
N GLY A 509 -7.50 65.26 -19.52
CA GLY A 509 -6.68 66.26 -20.21
C GLY A 509 -5.23 66.33 -19.70
N CYS A 510 -4.53 67.39 -20.09
CA CYS A 510 -3.10 67.59 -19.82
C CYS A 510 -2.86 68.63 -18.71
N ILE A 511 -1.78 68.46 -17.94
CA ILE A 511 -1.30 69.50 -17.03
C ILE A 511 -0.89 70.76 -17.82
N ALA A 512 -0.92 71.93 -17.17
CA ALA A 512 -0.68 73.21 -17.82
C ALA A 512 0.64 73.23 -18.63
N GLY A 513 0.57 73.73 -19.87
CA GLY A 513 1.72 73.80 -20.78
C GLY A 513 1.92 72.57 -21.68
N TRP A 514 1.08 71.54 -21.56
CA TRP A 514 1.08 70.36 -22.43
C TRP A 514 -0.23 70.19 -23.19
N THR A 515 -0.16 69.64 -24.40
CA THR A 515 -1.33 69.37 -25.26
C THR A 515 -1.17 68.06 -26.04
N GLY A 516 -2.24 67.63 -26.72
CA GLY A 516 -2.34 66.34 -27.41
C GLY A 516 -3.05 65.26 -26.59
N LEU A 517 -3.41 64.14 -27.22
CA LEU A 517 -4.18 63.04 -26.59
C LEU A 517 -3.38 62.25 -25.53
N PHE A 518 -2.05 62.31 -25.61
CA PHE A 518 -1.10 61.69 -24.66
C PHE A 518 -0.27 62.72 -23.88
N CYS A 519 -0.56 64.03 -24.02
CA CYS A 519 0.16 65.12 -23.35
C CYS A 519 1.68 65.12 -23.57
N GLU A 520 2.08 64.94 -24.82
CA GLU A 520 3.49 64.83 -25.26
C GLU A 520 4.00 66.10 -25.96
N VAL A 521 3.11 67.04 -26.27
CA VAL A 521 3.47 68.29 -26.98
C VAL A 521 3.52 69.46 -26.00
N LEU A 522 4.68 70.11 -25.88
CA LEU A 522 4.86 71.34 -25.12
C LEU A 522 4.25 72.54 -25.86
N GLN A 523 3.35 73.26 -25.19
CA GLN A 523 2.73 74.48 -25.70
C GLN A 523 3.73 75.63 -25.62
N LYS A 524 4.44 75.92 -26.72
CA LYS A 524 5.27 77.14 -26.82
C LYS A 524 4.35 78.36 -26.77
N SER A 525 4.54 79.21 -25.77
CA SER A 525 3.86 80.50 -25.65
C SER A 525 4.22 81.41 -26.82
N SER A 526 3.33 81.54 -27.80
CA SER A 526 3.27 82.71 -28.65
C SER A 526 2.22 83.68 -28.09
N LEU A 527 2.62 84.95 -28.01
CA LEU A 527 1.85 86.13 -27.60
C LEU A 527 0.43 86.19 -28.23
N PRO A 528 -0.51 86.92 -27.61
CA PRO A 528 -1.90 86.94 -28.07
C PRO A 528 -1.98 87.64 -29.43
N ALA A 529 -2.39 86.89 -30.46
CA ALA A 529 -2.80 87.49 -31.72
C ALA A 529 -4.17 88.16 -31.52
N LYS A 530 -4.08 89.47 -31.33
CA LYS A 530 -5.09 90.53 -31.50
C LYS A 530 -6.34 90.08 -32.29
N VAL A 531 -7.47 90.07 -31.60
CA VAL A 531 -8.82 90.07 -32.18
C VAL A 531 -8.90 91.22 -33.19
N THR A 532 -9.07 90.87 -34.46
CA THR A 532 -9.41 91.84 -35.51
C THR A 532 -10.78 91.44 -36.04
N THR A 533 -11.76 92.27 -35.71
CA THR A 533 -13.12 92.23 -36.20
C THR A 533 -13.14 92.58 -37.69
N SER A 534 -13.67 91.69 -38.54
CA SER A 534 -14.27 92.11 -39.79
C SER A 534 -15.59 91.36 -40.02
N SER A 535 -16.64 92.16 -40.02
CA SER A 535 -18.00 91.81 -40.40
C SER A 535 -18.03 91.52 -41.90
N PHE A 536 -18.56 90.36 -42.31
CA PHE A 536 -19.30 90.24 -43.57
C PHE A 536 -20.46 89.25 -43.38
N THR A 537 -21.64 89.77 -43.71
CA THR A 537 -22.94 89.13 -43.66
C THR A 537 -23.15 88.15 -44.81
N ALA A 538 -23.91 87.09 -44.49
CA ALA A 538 -24.82 86.32 -45.34
C ALA A 538 -24.28 85.62 -46.61
N THR A 539 -24.34 84.28 -46.60
CA THR A 539 -25.33 83.53 -47.41
C THR A 539 -25.52 82.10 -46.85
N ILE A 540 -26.80 81.76 -46.68
CA ILE A 540 -27.36 80.44 -46.37
C ILE A 540 -27.25 79.54 -47.62
N VAL A 541 -27.22 78.21 -47.43
CA VAL A 541 -27.93 77.16 -48.22
C VAL A 541 -27.11 75.86 -48.42
N LEU A 542 -27.71 74.72 -47.98
CA LEU A 542 -27.48 73.29 -48.31
C LEU A 542 -26.48 72.44 -47.50
N GLY A 543 -26.83 72.17 -46.24
CA GLY A 543 -26.49 70.92 -45.55
C GLY A 543 -27.69 69.95 -45.56
N SER A 544 -27.99 69.32 -46.69
CA SER A 544 -29.07 68.31 -46.77
C SER A 544 -29.01 67.41 -48.00
N LEU A 545 -27.82 66.89 -48.37
CA LEU A 545 -27.67 65.90 -49.45
C LEU A 545 -26.83 64.66 -49.12
N LEU A 546 -26.14 64.61 -47.97
CA LEU A 546 -25.37 63.42 -47.57
C LEU A 546 -26.14 62.43 -46.66
N GLY A 547 -27.22 62.87 -46.02
CA GLY A 547 -28.04 62.00 -45.16
C GLY A 547 -29.02 61.07 -45.90
N VAL A 548 -29.51 61.50 -47.07
CA VAL A 548 -30.53 60.74 -47.83
C VAL A 548 -29.91 59.55 -48.58
N ALA A 549 -28.65 59.67 -49.03
CA ALA A 549 -27.93 58.59 -49.72
C ALA A 549 -27.61 57.41 -48.78
N VAL A 550 -27.28 57.68 -47.51
CA VAL A 550 -26.95 56.65 -46.52
C VAL A 550 -28.20 55.87 -46.08
N VAL A 551 -29.35 56.55 -45.96
CA VAL A 551 -30.62 55.90 -45.60
C VAL A 551 -31.15 55.04 -46.75
N LEU A 552 -30.98 55.44 -48.02
CA LEU A 552 -31.39 54.63 -49.17
C LEU A 552 -30.53 53.35 -49.34
N LEU A 553 -29.23 53.39 -49.02
CA LEU A 553 -28.36 52.20 -49.06
C LEU A 553 -28.67 51.19 -47.94
N ILE A 554 -29.10 51.67 -46.77
CA ILE A 554 -29.55 50.80 -45.67
C ILE A 554 -30.91 50.14 -46.00
N ILE A 555 -31.83 50.85 -46.66
CA ILE A 555 -33.12 50.28 -47.06
C ILE A 555 -32.95 49.24 -48.20
N LEU A 556 -32.03 49.46 -49.14
CA LEU A 556 -31.73 48.51 -50.22
C LEU A 556 -31.04 47.23 -49.72
N SER A 557 -30.15 47.33 -48.72
CA SER A 557 -29.51 46.15 -48.12
C SER A 557 -30.47 45.31 -47.27
N LEU A 558 -31.39 45.94 -46.53
CA LEU A 558 -32.41 45.24 -45.73
C LEU A 558 -33.49 44.56 -46.60
N THR A 559 -33.85 45.16 -47.74
CA THR A 559 -34.78 44.54 -48.70
C THR A 559 -34.13 43.37 -49.44
N PHE A 560 -32.85 43.47 -49.82
CA PHE A 560 -32.08 42.36 -50.40
C PHE A 560 -31.89 41.18 -49.42
N TRP A 561 -31.77 41.46 -48.11
CA TRP A 561 -31.66 40.43 -47.08
C TRP A 561 -33.00 39.71 -46.79
N ARG A 562 -34.15 40.39 -46.97
CA ARG A 562 -35.49 39.78 -46.83
C ARG A 562 -35.89 38.88 -48.01
N VAL A 563 -35.43 39.16 -49.22
CA VAL A 563 -35.72 38.35 -50.42
C VAL A 563 -34.96 37.01 -50.40
N ARG A 564 -33.89 36.87 -49.63
CA ARG A 564 -33.11 35.61 -49.53
C ARG A 564 -33.61 34.62 -48.48
N ARG A 565 -34.64 34.95 -47.69
CA ARG A 565 -35.18 34.09 -46.61
C ARG A 565 -36.64 33.65 -46.80
N THR A 566 -37.25 33.91 -47.94
CA THR A 566 -38.60 33.43 -48.27
C THR A 566 -38.56 32.58 -49.53
N GLY A 567 -38.07 31.37 -49.36
CA GLY A 567 -38.20 30.25 -50.29
C GLY A 567 -38.26 28.99 -49.44
N SER A 568 -39.50 28.53 -49.19
CA SER A 568 -39.89 27.28 -48.52
C SER A 568 -38.97 26.11 -48.89
N GLY A 569 -38.66 25.15 -48.03
CA GLY A 569 -39.54 24.52 -47.03
C GLY A 569 -40.01 23.17 -47.58
N GLU A 570 -39.99 22.17 -46.69
CA GLU A 570 -40.81 20.94 -46.68
C GLU A 570 -40.29 19.59 -47.24
N PHE A 571 -40.66 18.55 -46.46
CA PHE A 571 -40.68 17.08 -46.66
C PHE A 571 -39.33 16.35 -46.83
N GLY A 572 -39.07 15.17 -46.26
CA GLY A 572 -39.95 14.16 -45.66
C GLY A 572 -39.54 12.78 -46.18
N VAL A 573 -38.94 11.97 -45.29
CA VAL A 573 -39.03 10.49 -45.17
C VAL A 573 -38.50 9.57 -46.31
N GLU A 574 -37.79 8.53 -45.85
CA GLU A 574 -37.74 7.14 -46.35
C GLU A 574 -36.59 6.57 -47.20
N MET A 575 -36.38 5.29 -46.87
CA MET A 575 -35.47 4.27 -47.36
C MET A 575 -35.69 3.96 -48.85
N THR A 576 -34.65 3.61 -49.60
CA THR A 576 -34.38 2.23 -50.08
C THR A 576 -33.24 2.17 -51.10
N ARG A 577 -32.37 1.19 -50.84
CA ARG A 577 -31.68 0.25 -51.74
C ARG A 577 -31.82 0.44 -53.27
N THR A 578 -30.67 0.49 -53.94
CA THR A 578 -30.28 -0.46 -55.00
C THR A 578 -28.81 -0.80 -54.82
#